data_AF-A0A0K2RCJ4-F1
#
_entry.id   AF-A0A0K2RCJ4-F1
#
_cell.length_a   1.000
_cell.length_b   1.000
_cell.length_c   1.000
_cell.angle_alpha   90.00
_cell.angle_beta   90.00
_cell.angle_gamma   90.00
#
_symmetry.space_group_name_H-M   'P 1'
#
loop_
_entity.id
_entity.type
_entity.pdbx_description
1 polymer ?
#
loop_
_entity_poly.entity_id
_entity_poly.type
_entity_poly.pdbx_seq_one_letter_code
_entity_poly.pdbx_strand_id
1 'polypeptide(L)'
;MSPDTANPVEVLSEEECWNILLGATLGRLALSIANEPEIYPINFVAHDGKILLRTNPGEKLFALTINDKVALETDGVGSQSVWSVVVKGKARQLESGAEIEAAERIPANN
;
A
#
# COMPACT_ATOMS: atom_id res chain seq x y z
N MET A 1 9.30 31.00 29.04
CA MET A 1 9.67 29.89 28.14
C MET A 1 8.38 29.42 27.51
N SER A 2 8.10 29.91 26.31
CA SER A 2 6.88 29.54 25.58
C SER A 2 6.98 28.07 25.20
N PRO A 3 5.90 27.27 25.27
CA PRO A 3 5.94 25.91 24.77
C PRO A 3 6.24 25.98 23.28
N ASP A 4 7.32 25.33 22.89
CA ASP A 4 7.80 25.23 21.52
C ASP A 4 6.74 24.46 20.72
N THR A 5 5.98 25.15 19.86
CA THR A 5 5.01 24.57 18.92
C THR A 5 5.74 23.97 17.71
N ALA A 6 6.83 23.24 17.95
CA ALA A 6 7.73 22.73 16.92
C ALA A 6 7.44 21.26 16.66
N ASN A 7 6.79 21.00 15.52
CA ASN A 7 6.44 19.71 14.92
C ASN A 7 5.25 18.94 15.55
N PRO A 8 4.01 19.20 15.09
CA PRO A 8 2.85 18.37 15.40
C PRO A 8 2.86 17.02 14.64
N VAL A 9 3.97 16.65 14.01
CA VAL A 9 4.10 15.45 13.16
C VAL A 9 5.06 14.47 13.82
N GLU A 10 4.51 13.34 14.22
CA GLU A 10 5.27 12.19 14.72
C GLU A 10 5.62 11.25 13.56
N VAL A 11 6.86 10.78 13.52
CA VAL A 11 7.30 9.80 12.53
C VAL A 11 7.04 8.42 13.11
N LEU A 12 6.19 7.65 12.45
CA LEU A 12 5.93 6.26 12.80
C LEU A 12 7.17 5.40 12.50
N SER A 13 7.47 4.49 13.42
CA SER A 13 8.42 3.41 13.18
C SER A 13 7.91 2.46 12.10
N GLU A 14 8.82 1.65 11.56
CA GLU A 14 8.46 0.63 10.57
C GLU A 14 7.44 -0.37 11.12
N GLU A 15 7.58 -0.79 12.37
CA GLU A 15 6.64 -1.70 13.04
C GLU A 15 5.24 -1.08 13.16
N GLU A 16 5.14 0.19 13.54
CA GLU A 16 3.87 0.92 13.61
C GLU A 16 3.23 1.05 12.22
N CYS A 17 4.01 1.33 11.18
CA CYS A 17 3.52 1.34 9.81
C CYS A 17 2.95 -0.03 9.40
N TRP A 18 3.64 -1.12 9.68
CA TRP A 18 3.15 -2.47 9.39
C TRP A 18 1.89 -2.82 10.18
N ASN A 19 1.81 -2.43 11.46
CA ASN A 19 0.62 -2.64 12.28
C ASN A 19 -0.61 -1.93 11.69
N ILE A 20 -0.43 -0.71 11.16
CA ILE A 20 -1.49 0.00 10.44
C ILE A 20 -1.87 -0.75 9.16
N LEU A 21 -0.89 -1.15 8.34
CA LEU A 21 -1.11 -1.84 7.07
C LEU A 21 -1.85 -3.18 7.24
N LEU A 22 -1.63 -3.90 8.35
CA LEU A 22 -2.33 -5.15 8.68
C LEU A 22 -3.83 -4.95 8.90
N GLY A 23 -4.25 -3.77 9.38
CA GLY A 23 -5.66 -3.42 9.62
C GLY A 23 -6.32 -2.66 8.47
N ALA A 24 -5.53 -2.04 7.59
CA ALA A 24 -6.04 -1.27 6.46
C ALA A 24 -6.36 -2.18 5.25
N THR A 25 -7.39 -1.78 4.51
CA THR A 25 -7.92 -2.58 3.38
C THR A 25 -7.98 -1.79 2.09
N LEU A 26 -8.02 -0.46 2.19
CA LEU A 26 -8.10 0.49 1.09
C LEU A 26 -6.84 1.37 1.06
N GLY A 27 -6.29 1.54 -0.13
CA GLY A 27 -5.18 2.45 -0.37
C GLY A 27 -5.17 2.98 -1.79
N ARG A 28 -4.14 3.75 -2.11
CA ARG A 28 -3.88 4.26 -3.45
C ARG A 28 -2.54 3.76 -3.95
N LEU A 29 -2.55 3.13 -5.12
CA LEU A 29 -1.35 2.72 -5.82
C LEU A 29 -0.91 3.84 -6.75
N ALA A 30 0.27 4.40 -6.50
CA ALA A 30 0.93 5.37 -7.35
C ALA A 30 2.04 4.69 -8.16
N LEU A 31 2.10 5.00 -9.45
CA LEU A 31 3.07 4.49 -10.41
C LEU A 31 3.27 5.51 -11.53
N SER A 32 4.24 5.26 -12.40
CA SER A 32 4.45 6.10 -13.58
C SER A 32 4.32 5.28 -14.86
N ILE A 33 3.49 5.77 -15.78
CA ILE A 33 3.27 5.22 -17.12
C ILE A 33 3.70 6.30 -18.11
N ALA A 34 4.61 5.98 -19.04
CA ALA A 34 5.10 6.94 -20.04
C ALA A 34 5.62 8.27 -19.44
N ASN A 35 6.23 8.22 -18.25
CA ASN A 35 6.69 9.37 -17.45
C ASN A 35 5.58 10.28 -16.90
N GLU A 36 4.32 9.88 -17.02
CA GLU A 36 3.19 10.56 -16.38
C GLU A 36 2.84 9.87 -15.05
N PRO A 37 2.46 10.62 -14.00
CA PRO A 37 2.04 10.06 -12.73
C PRO A 37 0.60 9.54 -12.81
N GLU A 38 0.41 8.30 -12.39
CA GLU A 38 -0.90 7.64 -12.31
C GLU A 38 -1.18 7.25 -10.86
N ILE A 39 -2.45 7.32 -10.45
CA ILE A 39 -2.89 6.92 -9.11
C ILE A 39 -4.24 6.23 -9.17
N TYR A 40 -4.33 5.05 -8.55
CA TYR A 40 -5.54 4.24 -8.55
C TYR A 40 -5.95 3.83 -7.13
N PRO A 41 -7.25 3.94 -6.76
CA PRO A 41 -7.74 3.29 -5.56
C PRO A 41 -7.69 1.77 -5.77
N ILE A 42 -7.24 1.07 -4.72
CA ILE A 42 -7.08 -0.38 -4.68
C ILE A 42 -7.45 -0.93 -3.31
N ASN A 43 -8.03 -2.13 -3.30
CA ASN A 43 -8.06 -2.94 -2.09
C ASN A 43 -6.76 -3.74 -2.00
N PHE A 44 -6.23 -3.88 -0.80
CA PHE A 44 -5.01 -4.64 -0.53
C PHE A 44 -5.12 -5.45 0.75
N VAL A 45 -4.19 -6.39 0.91
CA VAL A 45 -3.97 -7.12 2.15
C VAL A 45 -2.48 -7.10 2.48
N ALA A 46 -2.11 -6.71 3.69
CA ALA A 46 -0.77 -6.90 4.19
C ALA A 46 -0.64 -8.29 4.82
N HIS A 47 0.39 -9.04 4.42
CA HIS A 47 0.65 -10.38 4.93
C HIS A 47 2.13 -10.73 4.79
N ASP A 48 2.75 -11.25 5.84
CA ASP A 48 4.14 -11.76 5.82
C ASP A 48 5.14 -10.75 5.21
N GLY A 49 5.07 -9.48 5.67
CA GLY A 49 5.95 -8.40 5.18
C GLY A 49 5.74 -8.05 3.70
N LYS A 50 4.61 -8.43 3.10
CA LYS A 50 4.26 -8.15 1.70
C LYS A 50 2.88 -7.51 1.63
N ILE A 51 2.68 -6.74 0.57
CA ILE A 51 1.37 -6.20 0.18
C ILE A 51 0.87 -7.02 -0.99
N LEU A 52 -0.32 -7.59 -0.85
CA LEU A 52 -1.02 -8.33 -1.89
C LEU A 52 -2.16 -7.49 -2.43
N LEU A 53 -2.24 -7.45 -3.77
CA LEU A 53 -3.21 -6.68 -4.51
C LEU A 53 -4.01 -7.65 -5.37
N ARG A 54 -5.34 -7.62 -5.26
CA ARG A 54 -6.20 -8.36 -6.20
C ARG A 54 -6.65 -7.39 -7.28
N THR A 55 -6.15 -7.57 -8.49
CA THR A 55 -6.63 -6.82 -9.66
C THR A 55 -7.35 -7.76 -10.61
N ASN A 56 -8.46 -7.29 -11.16
CA ASN A 56 -9.05 -7.93 -12.33
C ASN A 56 -8.06 -7.80 -13.50
N PRO A 57 -8.00 -8.78 -14.42
CA PRO A 57 -7.26 -8.65 -15.66
C PRO A 57 -7.71 -7.38 -16.41
N GLY A 58 -6.81 -6.43 -16.68
CA GLY A 58 -7.12 -5.13 -17.28
C GLY A 58 -5.98 -4.11 -17.20
N GLU A 59 -6.26 -2.85 -17.56
CA GLU A 59 -5.28 -1.75 -17.71
C GLU A 59 -4.38 -1.54 -16.49
N LYS A 60 -4.89 -1.77 -15.26
CA LYS A 60 -4.10 -1.62 -14.02
C LYS A 60 -2.95 -2.65 -13.90
N LEU A 61 -3.17 -3.88 -14.36
CA LEU A 61 -2.11 -4.91 -14.38
C LEU A 61 -1.11 -4.61 -15.49
N PHE A 62 -1.58 -4.07 -16.62
CA PHE A 62 -0.72 -3.66 -17.75
C PHE A 62 0.23 -2.51 -17.37
N ALA A 63 -0.20 -1.60 -16.50
CA ALA A 63 0.67 -0.54 -16.00
C ALA A 63 1.87 -1.06 -15.18
N LEU A 64 1.69 -2.16 -14.43
CA LEU A 64 2.73 -2.77 -13.62
C LEU A 64 3.78 -3.54 -14.44
N THR A 65 3.44 -3.98 -15.66
CA THR A 65 4.42 -4.58 -16.57
C THR A 65 5.33 -3.55 -17.24
N ILE A 66 4.91 -2.28 -17.24
CA ILE A 66 5.68 -1.15 -17.79
C ILE A 66 6.67 -0.61 -16.74
N ASN A 67 6.28 -0.55 -15.47
CA ASN A 67 7.12 -0.05 -14.38
C ASN A 67 6.82 -0.77 -13.07
N ASP A 68 7.82 -1.48 -12.54
CA ASP A 68 7.72 -2.22 -11.28
C ASP A 68 7.80 -1.30 -10.05
N LYS A 69 8.34 -0.09 -10.18
CA LYS A 69 8.51 0.84 -9.06
C LYS A 69 7.19 1.54 -8.75
N VAL A 70 6.65 1.23 -7.59
CA VAL A 70 5.34 1.73 -7.14
C VAL A 70 5.43 2.30 -5.72
N ALA A 71 4.44 3.11 -5.38
CA ALA A 71 4.13 3.46 -4.00
C ALA A 71 2.68 3.08 -3.66
N LEU A 72 2.47 2.48 -2.50
CA LEU A 72 1.16 2.34 -1.89
C LEU A 72 1.02 3.41 -0.81
N GLU A 73 -0.08 4.13 -0.81
CA GLU A 73 -0.48 5.03 0.25
C GLU A 73 -1.76 4.54 0.92
N THR A 74 -1.84 4.66 2.25
CA THR A 74 -3.09 4.57 3.00
C THR A 74 -3.05 5.58 4.14
N ASP A 75 -4.19 6.19 4.43
CA ASP A 75 -4.36 7.22 5.45
C ASP A 75 -5.60 6.95 6.30
N GLY A 76 -5.67 7.63 7.45
CA GLY A 76 -6.81 7.53 8.33
C GLY A 76 -6.85 8.58 9.44
N VAL A 77 -7.98 8.59 10.14
CA VAL A 77 -8.24 9.47 11.27
C VAL A 77 -8.28 8.62 12.53
N GLY A 78 -7.34 8.87 13.44
CA GLY A 78 -7.33 8.33 14.80
C GLY A 78 -8.17 9.18 15.76
N SER A 79 -8.19 8.80 17.04
CA SER A 79 -8.97 9.50 18.08
C SER A 79 -8.52 10.94 18.32
N GLN A 80 -7.23 11.23 18.15
CA GLN A 80 -6.63 12.54 18.42
C GLN A 80 -5.64 12.99 17.34
N SER A 81 -5.47 12.20 16.28
CA SER A 81 -4.47 12.44 15.23
C SER A 81 -4.98 11.97 13.87
N VAL A 82 -4.31 12.43 12.82
CA VAL A 82 -4.41 11.84 11.48
C VAL A 82 -3.10 11.14 11.19
N TRP A 83 -3.15 10.05 10.43
CA TRP A 83 -1.97 9.27 10.06
C TRP A 83 -2.00 8.99 8.55
N SER A 84 -0.81 8.79 7.98
CA SER A 84 -0.63 8.29 6.62
C SER A 84 0.61 7.40 6.60
N VAL A 85 0.54 6.31 5.83
CA VAL A 85 1.62 5.37 5.59
C VAL A 85 1.87 5.28 4.09
N VAL A 86 3.11 5.52 3.69
CA VAL A 86 3.56 5.39 2.30
C VAL A 86 4.60 4.29 2.20
N VAL A 87 4.26 3.20 1.51
CA VAL A 87 5.17 2.08 1.21
C VAL A 87 5.71 2.26 -0.19
N LYS A 88 7.03 2.27 -0.36
CA LYS A 88 7.69 2.28 -1.68
C LYS A 88 8.29 0.92 -1.93
N GLY A 89 8.09 0.37 -3.12
CA GLY A 89 8.57 -0.98 -3.41
C GLY A 89 8.49 -1.34 -4.88
N LYS A 90 8.69 -2.63 -5.13
CA LYS A 90 8.58 -3.24 -6.44
C LYS A 90 7.34 -4.13 -6.50
N ALA A 91 6.44 -3.83 -7.42
CA ALA A 91 5.32 -4.69 -7.75
C ALA A 91 5.76 -5.76 -8.74
N ARG A 92 5.26 -6.98 -8.55
CA ARG A 92 5.42 -8.07 -9.50
C ARG A 92 4.12 -8.84 -9.61
N GLN A 93 3.89 -9.42 -10.77
CA GLN A 93 2.81 -10.39 -10.94
C GLN A 93 3.21 -11.72 -10.29
N LEU A 94 2.24 -12.42 -9.71
CA LEU A 94 2.42 -13.81 -9.33
C LEU A 94 2.28 -14.66 -10.59
N GLU A 95 3.32 -15.42 -10.92
CA GLU A 95 3.38 -16.18 -12.18
C GLU A 95 3.06 -17.67 -11.97
N SER A 96 3.40 -18.22 -10.80
CA SER A 96 3.21 -19.64 -10.53
C SER A 96 1.83 -19.93 -9.93
N GLY A 97 1.20 -21.03 -10.35
CA GLY A 97 -0.07 -21.48 -9.79
C GLY A 97 -0.02 -21.68 -8.27
N ALA A 98 1.12 -22.16 -7.75
CA ALA A 98 1.32 -22.33 -6.31
C ALA A 98 1.33 -21.00 -5.53
N GLU A 99 1.99 -19.94 -6.05
CA GLU A 99 1.95 -18.62 -5.44
C GLU A 99 0.56 -18.00 -5.49
N ILE A 100 -0.15 -18.18 -6.62
CA ILE A 100 -1.53 -17.68 -6.79
C ILE A 100 -2.45 -18.38 -5.79
N GLU A 101 -2.43 -19.70 -5.71
CA GLU A 101 -3.23 -20.47 -4.74
C GLU A 101 -2.91 -20.08 -3.29
N ALA A 102 -1.63 -19.87 -2.96
CA ALA A 102 -1.24 -19.41 -1.62
C ALA A 102 -1.82 -18.03 -1.31
N ALA A 103 -1.77 -17.10 -2.27
CA ALA A 103 -2.34 -15.76 -2.12
C ALA A 103 -3.88 -15.79 -2.04
N GLU A 104 -4.55 -16.70 -2.75
CA GLU A 104 -6.02 -16.84 -2.73
C GLU A 104 -6.55 -17.36 -1.38
N ARG A 105 -5.75 -18.12 -0.63
CA ARG A 105 -6.10 -18.60 0.72
C ARG A 105 -6.04 -17.51 1.77
N ILE A 106 -5.43 -16.37 1.48
CA ILE A 106 -5.36 -15.23 2.41
C ILE A 106 -6.73 -14.53 2.39
N PRO A 107 -7.41 -14.39 3.55
CA PRO A 107 -8.69 -13.70 3.61
C PRO A 107 -8.54 -12.26 3.12
N ALA A 108 -9.47 -11.80 2.30
CA ALA A 108 -9.62 -10.38 2.07
C ALA A 108 -10.24 -9.78 3.34
N ASN A 109 -9.59 -8.78 3.94
CA ASN A 109 -10.19 -7.98 5.00
C ASN A 109 -11.31 -7.15 4.36
N ASN A 110 -12.53 -7.68 4.36
CA ASN A 110 -13.74 -7.00 3.87
C ASN A 110 -14.80 -6.98 4.97
#